data_AF-A0A1X2GLT7-F1
#
_entry.id   AF-A0A1X2GLT7-F1
#
_cell.length_a   1.000
_cell.length_b   1.000
_cell.length_c   1.000
_cell.angle_alpha   90.00
_cell.angle_beta   90.00
_cell.angle_gamma   90.00
#
_symmetry.space_group_name_H-M   'P 1'
#
loop_
_entity.id
_entity.type
_entity.pdbx_description
1 polymer ?
#
loop_
_entity_poly.entity_id
_entity_poly.type
_entity_poly.pdbx_seq_one_letter_code
_entity_poly.pdbx_strand_id
1 'polypeptide(L)'
;MSKLILSEPRVIDIVVGKFMGKCFRCNLPFVTIYFDAVDENTQDLYVTRPTEWLNMTRSDVVYTPRNRSDNHLPPFLIEIQHTVSLAFYRRLNGYCLEIDKTLPVLPIVIVFGIHSTTADILDMASPSEKFPFVLELPCAGWAKAVYLLNVGTIRPHLHTHPLDPLVAICHFFVEQKTSLISLERRDDPTLNLLYSVAKKIFGNDIQNHEEMLIILERVCAQMEHQFRKAKSSLLDDVKDAGSLKRTAQHLDDGILYLNEICKRHNLNKTSSSSAPAASSSSSSTSAPTSPSAPTPPPASASSPSSSTISQHIDVLPVIEPVNKNWIFIDEFKNQYNKIDWKKCFNIGKRIGLFASYRSPSSLKAAYYRSKS
;
A
#
# COMPACT_ATOMS: atom_id res chain seq x y z
N MET A 1 13.53 -13.51 -3.29
CA MET A 1 13.13 -12.23 -3.94
C MET A 1 11.84 -11.79 -3.29
N SER A 2 11.92 -10.80 -2.42
CA SER A 2 10.83 -10.34 -1.57
C SER A 2 9.86 -9.50 -2.40
N LYS A 3 8.54 -9.77 -2.28
CA LYS A 3 7.50 -8.90 -2.84
C LYS A 3 7.52 -7.58 -2.08
N LEU A 4 7.49 -6.44 -2.77
CA LEU A 4 7.09 -5.18 -2.19
C LEU A 4 5.67 -5.46 -1.70
N ILE A 5 5.42 -5.08 -0.46
CA ILE A 5 4.13 -5.18 0.19
C ILE A 5 3.21 -4.14 -0.47
N LEU A 6 2.88 -4.34 -1.75
CA LEU A 6 1.92 -3.53 -2.50
C LEU A 6 0.51 -4.12 -2.40
N SER A 7 0.31 -5.20 -1.63
CA SER A 7 -1.00 -5.80 -1.40
C SER A 7 -1.86 -5.04 -0.37
N GLU A 8 -1.30 -4.07 0.35
CA GLU A 8 -2.09 -3.21 1.24
C GLU A 8 -2.40 -1.87 0.55
N PRO A 9 -3.69 -1.48 0.42
CA PRO A 9 -4.10 -0.22 -0.20
C PRO A 9 -3.39 1.01 0.38
N ARG A 10 -3.10 1.00 1.68
CA ARG A 10 -2.38 2.09 2.36
C ARG A 10 -0.91 2.18 1.97
N VAL A 11 -0.29 1.06 1.60
CA VAL A 11 1.10 1.04 1.13
C VAL A 11 1.17 1.44 -0.34
N ILE A 12 0.15 1.12 -1.14
CA ILE A 12 0.00 1.61 -2.50
C ILE A 12 -0.02 3.15 -2.51
N ASP A 13 -0.85 3.80 -1.69
CA ASP A 13 -0.92 5.27 -1.64
C ASP A 13 0.42 5.92 -1.26
N ILE A 14 1.20 5.28 -0.38
CA ILE A 14 2.51 5.77 0.05
C ILE A 14 3.58 5.54 -1.04
N VAL A 15 3.58 4.38 -1.69
CA VAL A 15 4.57 4.03 -2.73
C VAL A 15 4.26 4.79 -4.02
N VAL A 16 3.00 4.83 -4.45
CA VAL A 16 2.54 5.68 -5.56
C VAL A 16 2.83 7.14 -5.21
N GLY A 17 2.44 7.63 -4.03
CA GLY A 17 2.70 9.02 -3.64
C GLY A 17 4.19 9.38 -3.61
N LYS A 18 5.07 8.50 -3.09
CA LYS A 18 6.54 8.69 -3.10
C LYS A 18 7.12 8.59 -4.52
N PHE A 19 6.65 7.64 -5.32
CA PHE A 19 7.08 7.46 -6.71
C PHE A 19 6.66 8.67 -7.53
N MET A 20 5.39 9.05 -7.50
CA MET A 20 4.85 10.24 -8.16
C MET A 20 5.58 11.51 -7.73
N GLY A 21 5.73 11.71 -6.41
CA GLY A 21 6.37 12.88 -5.85
C GLY A 21 7.85 13.03 -6.22
N LYS A 22 8.59 11.93 -6.46
CA LYS A 22 10.01 11.97 -6.84
C LYS A 22 10.26 11.77 -8.34
N CYS A 23 9.48 10.94 -9.02
CA CYS A 23 9.57 10.73 -10.47
C CYS A 23 9.10 11.94 -11.24
N PHE A 24 7.85 12.35 -11.02
CA PHE A 24 7.22 13.39 -11.83
C PHE A 24 7.68 14.78 -11.43
N ARG A 25 8.12 14.99 -10.17
CA ARG A 25 8.65 16.30 -9.76
C ARG A 25 10.15 16.48 -10.00
N CYS A 26 10.95 15.40 -10.05
CA CYS A 26 12.42 15.50 -10.07
C CYS A 26 13.11 14.85 -11.28
N ASN A 27 12.40 14.32 -12.28
CA ASN A 27 13.05 13.72 -13.46
C ASN A 27 12.28 13.89 -14.79
N LEU A 28 12.94 14.55 -15.74
CA LEU A 28 12.51 14.92 -17.10
C LEU A 28 12.10 13.76 -18.04
N PRO A 29 12.67 12.52 -18.00
CA PRO A 29 12.41 11.52 -19.03
C PRO A 29 10.97 11.01 -19.08
N PHE A 30 10.28 11.03 -17.94
CA PHE A 30 8.90 10.58 -17.85
C PHE A 30 7.93 11.60 -18.47
N VAL A 31 8.30 12.87 -18.34
CA VAL A 31 7.62 14.01 -18.93
C VAL A 31 7.78 13.98 -20.46
N THR A 32 8.97 13.60 -20.95
CA THR A 32 9.24 13.31 -22.38
C THR A 32 8.31 12.23 -22.91
N ILE A 33 8.29 11.07 -22.25
CA ILE A 33 7.46 9.93 -22.64
C ILE A 33 5.96 10.30 -22.73
N TYR A 34 5.49 11.08 -21.75
CA TYR A 34 4.10 11.49 -21.67
C TYR A 34 3.74 12.51 -22.74
N PHE A 35 4.57 13.54 -22.92
CA PHE A 35 4.29 14.58 -23.89
C PHE A 35 4.42 14.07 -25.31
N ASP A 36 5.44 13.28 -25.64
CA ASP A 36 5.58 12.70 -26.97
C ASP A 36 4.40 11.78 -27.34
N ALA A 37 3.76 11.14 -26.35
CA ALA A 37 2.55 10.33 -26.58
C ALA A 37 1.28 11.16 -26.83
N VAL A 38 1.26 12.44 -26.44
CA VAL A 38 0.06 13.29 -26.51
C VAL A 38 0.20 14.41 -27.55
N ASP A 39 1.39 14.99 -27.69
CA ASP A 39 1.78 16.08 -28.58
C ASP A 39 3.33 16.16 -28.75
N GLU A 40 3.83 15.92 -29.97
CA GLU A 40 5.27 15.82 -30.27
C GLU A 40 6.06 17.07 -29.81
N ASN A 41 7.20 16.88 -29.13
CA ASN A 41 8.21 17.93 -28.84
C ASN A 41 7.83 19.04 -27.85
N THR A 42 6.97 18.79 -26.86
CA THR A 42 6.54 19.84 -25.90
C THR A 42 7.26 19.84 -24.54
N GLN A 43 8.27 19.00 -24.33
CA GLN A 43 8.91 18.77 -23.02
C GLN A 43 9.41 20.04 -22.31
N ASP A 44 10.11 20.94 -23.01
CA ASP A 44 10.65 22.17 -22.41
C ASP A 44 9.60 23.27 -22.22
N LEU A 45 8.39 23.04 -22.71
CA LEU A 45 7.28 23.99 -22.65
C LEU A 45 6.46 23.84 -21.38
N TYR A 46 6.68 22.79 -20.59
CA TYR A 46 5.90 22.53 -19.37
C TYR A 46 6.75 22.57 -18.10
N VAL A 47 6.09 22.88 -17.00
CA VAL A 47 6.65 22.83 -15.64
C VAL A 47 5.63 22.25 -14.67
N THR A 48 6.12 21.55 -13.64
CA THR A 48 5.26 21.06 -12.56
C THR A 48 4.75 22.20 -11.70
N ARG A 49 3.56 22.00 -11.10
CA ARG A 49 2.95 22.95 -10.16
C ARG A 49 2.63 22.31 -8.82
N PRO A 50 2.45 23.12 -7.76
CA PRO A 50 1.89 22.64 -6.50
C PRO A 50 0.56 21.93 -6.76
N THR A 51 0.34 20.84 -6.03
CA THR A 51 -0.84 20.00 -6.19
C THR A 51 -1.82 20.10 -5.03
N GLU A 52 -1.53 20.98 -4.07
CA GLU A 52 -2.39 21.29 -2.93
C GLU A 52 -3.33 22.44 -3.31
N TRP A 53 -4.62 22.22 -3.10
CA TRP A 53 -5.69 23.11 -3.50
C TRP A 53 -6.30 23.85 -2.29
N LEU A 54 -6.98 24.98 -2.52
CA LEU A 54 -7.54 25.81 -1.45
C LEU A 54 -8.61 25.10 -0.61
N ASN A 55 -9.29 24.13 -1.20
CA ASN A 55 -10.27 23.27 -0.51
C ASN A 55 -9.62 22.16 0.35
N MET A 56 -8.31 22.26 0.62
CA MET A 56 -7.51 21.28 1.36
C MET A 56 -7.44 19.89 0.71
N THR A 57 -7.83 19.77 -0.55
CA THR A 57 -7.61 18.56 -1.33
C THR A 57 -6.27 18.60 -2.04
N ARG A 58 -5.82 17.46 -2.55
CA ARG A 58 -4.53 17.33 -3.20
C ARG A 58 -4.62 16.41 -4.41
N SER A 59 -4.15 16.90 -5.55
CA SER A 59 -3.91 16.11 -6.75
C SER A 59 -2.53 15.43 -6.73
N ASP A 60 -2.33 14.47 -7.62
CA ASP A 60 -1.04 13.77 -7.72
C ASP A 60 -0.01 14.61 -8.47
N VAL A 61 -0.31 14.98 -9.72
CA VAL A 61 0.61 15.75 -10.57
C VAL A 61 -0.14 16.75 -11.46
N VAL A 62 0.37 17.97 -11.51
CA VAL A 62 -0.10 19.02 -12.42
C VAL A 62 1.07 19.58 -13.21
N TYR A 63 0.95 19.57 -14.53
CA TYR A 63 1.83 20.30 -15.44
C TYR A 63 1.09 21.49 -16.03
N THR A 64 1.79 22.60 -16.15
CA THR A 64 1.27 23.80 -16.81
C THR A 64 2.29 24.32 -17.80
N PRO A 65 1.86 25.01 -18.86
CA PRO A 65 2.78 25.72 -19.73
C PRO A 65 3.72 26.62 -18.91
N ARG A 66 4.99 26.62 -19.29
CA ARG A 66 6.04 27.46 -18.71
C ARG A 66 5.70 28.92 -18.98
N ASN A 67 5.26 29.23 -20.20
CA ASN A 67 4.64 30.49 -20.54
C ASN A 67 3.13 30.42 -20.32
N ARG A 68 2.64 31.00 -19.22
CA ARG A 68 1.20 30.99 -18.87
C ARG A 68 0.31 31.78 -19.81
N SER A 69 0.89 32.64 -20.64
CA SER A 69 0.17 33.42 -21.66
C SER A 69 0.00 32.63 -22.96
N ASP A 70 0.59 31.44 -23.07
CA ASP A 70 0.39 30.55 -24.20
C ASP A 70 -0.97 29.85 -24.07
N ASN A 71 -1.93 30.28 -24.90
CA ASN A 71 -3.28 29.75 -24.91
C ASN A 71 -3.43 28.51 -25.81
N HIS A 72 -2.36 28.06 -26.47
CA HIS A 72 -2.38 26.86 -27.33
C HIS A 72 -2.06 25.58 -26.57
N LEU A 73 -1.34 25.71 -25.45
CA LEU A 73 -0.89 24.59 -24.63
C LEU A 73 -1.84 24.38 -23.43
N PRO A 74 -2.59 23.26 -23.38
CA PRO A 74 -3.45 22.98 -22.23
C PRO A 74 -2.62 22.56 -21.02
N PRO A 75 -3.03 22.88 -19.78
CA PRO A 75 -2.47 22.25 -18.60
C PRO A 75 -2.81 20.75 -18.57
N PHE A 76 -2.00 19.96 -17.87
CA PHE A 76 -2.22 18.53 -17.68
C PHE A 76 -2.39 18.19 -16.20
N LEU A 77 -3.43 17.42 -15.90
CA LEU A 77 -3.68 16.84 -14.59
C LEU A 77 -3.55 15.32 -14.71
N ILE A 78 -2.68 14.72 -13.90
CA ILE A 78 -2.47 13.28 -13.88
C ILE A 78 -2.83 12.74 -12.51
N GLU A 79 -3.62 11.69 -12.48
CA GLU A 79 -4.11 11.03 -11.27
C GLU A 79 -3.89 9.52 -11.35
N ILE A 80 -3.39 8.93 -10.28
CA ILE A 80 -3.23 7.48 -10.14
C ILE A 80 -4.16 7.05 -9.03
N GLN A 81 -5.15 6.23 -9.37
CA GLN A 81 -6.19 5.85 -8.44
C GLN A 81 -6.29 4.34 -8.34
N HIS A 82 -6.25 3.84 -7.11
CA HIS A 82 -6.53 2.43 -6.82
C HIS A 82 -7.91 2.04 -7.36
N THR A 83 -8.93 2.81 -6.95
CA THR A 83 -10.32 2.60 -7.38
C THR A 83 -10.87 3.87 -8.01
N VAL A 84 -11.17 3.79 -9.30
CA VAL A 84 -11.81 4.88 -10.05
C VAL A 84 -13.32 4.78 -9.82
N SER A 85 -13.86 5.71 -9.04
CA SER A 85 -15.26 5.76 -8.61
C SER A 85 -15.91 7.09 -8.95
N LEU A 86 -17.25 7.15 -8.88
CA LEU A 86 -17.98 8.42 -9.05
C LEU A 86 -17.59 9.49 -8.00
N ALA A 87 -17.24 9.06 -6.79
CA ALA A 87 -16.73 9.97 -5.75
C ALA A 87 -15.38 10.58 -6.15
N PHE A 88 -14.46 9.76 -6.68
CA PHE A 88 -13.21 10.26 -7.26
C PHE A 88 -13.47 11.18 -8.45
N TYR A 89 -14.38 10.83 -9.35
CA TYR A 89 -14.71 11.64 -10.52
C TYR A 89 -15.20 13.05 -10.18
N ARG A 90 -16.06 13.17 -9.15
CA ARG A 90 -16.51 14.47 -8.63
C ARG A 90 -15.34 15.29 -8.05
N ARG A 91 -14.40 14.62 -7.39
CA ARG A 91 -13.18 15.26 -6.87
C ARG A 91 -12.26 15.74 -8.00
N LEU A 92 -12.14 14.94 -9.06
CA LEU A 92 -11.38 15.25 -10.27
C LEU A 92 -11.89 16.53 -10.94
N ASN A 93 -13.21 16.68 -11.07
CA ASN A 93 -13.83 17.91 -11.55
C ASN A 93 -13.40 19.11 -10.69
N GLY A 94 -13.47 18.98 -9.35
CA GLY A 94 -13.00 20.01 -8.43
C GLY A 94 -11.55 20.44 -8.68
N TYR A 95 -10.64 19.52 -8.99
CA TYR A 95 -9.24 19.84 -9.31
C TYR A 95 -9.13 20.63 -10.60
N CYS A 96 -9.91 20.28 -11.62
CA CYS A 96 -9.90 20.98 -12.89
C CYS A 96 -10.43 22.41 -12.76
N LEU A 97 -11.46 22.63 -11.93
CA LEU A 97 -11.96 23.97 -11.63
C LEU A 97 -10.93 24.82 -10.88
N GLU A 98 -10.11 24.24 -10.01
CA GLU A 98 -9.00 24.97 -9.38
C GLU A 98 -7.92 25.35 -10.40
N ILE A 99 -7.65 24.49 -11.39
CA ILE A 99 -6.73 24.81 -12.49
C ILE A 99 -7.29 25.95 -13.35
N ASP A 100 -8.56 25.87 -13.75
CA ASP A 100 -9.28 26.84 -14.58
C ASP A 100 -9.31 28.25 -13.96
N LYS A 101 -9.42 28.34 -12.62
CA LYS A 101 -9.31 29.63 -11.90
C LYS A 101 -7.96 30.33 -12.11
N THR A 102 -6.92 29.59 -12.48
CA THR A 102 -5.53 30.10 -12.54
C THR A 102 -4.96 30.16 -13.95
N LEU A 103 -5.62 29.55 -14.94
CA LEU A 103 -5.14 29.42 -16.30
C LEU A 103 -6.29 29.60 -17.31
N PRO A 104 -6.04 30.23 -18.46
CA PRO A 104 -7.08 30.55 -19.44
C PRO A 104 -7.54 29.36 -20.30
N VAL A 105 -6.90 28.19 -20.16
CA VAL A 105 -7.16 27.01 -20.98
C VAL A 105 -7.54 25.82 -20.09
N LEU A 106 -8.61 25.11 -20.47
CA LEU A 106 -9.07 23.92 -19.77
C LEU A 106 -8.02 22.79 -19.79
N PRO A 107 -7.88 22.03 -18.69
CA PRO A 107 -6.89 20.97 -18.61
C PRO A 107 -7.24 19.74 -19.46
N ILE A 108 -6.23 19.00 -19.88
CA ILE A 108 -6.35 17.60 -20.27
C ILE A 108 -6.05 16.75 -19.04
N VAL A 109 -6.89 15.76 -18.77
CA VAL A 109 -6.79 14.92 -17.57
C VAL A 109 -6.47 13.49 -17.97
N ILE A 110 -5.53 12.85 -17.28
CA ILE A 110 -5.19 11.44 -17.47
C ILE A 110 -5.27 10.71 -16.14
N VAL A 111 -6.07 9.65 -16.11
CA VAL A 111 -6.34 8.83 -14.93
C VAL A 111 -5.82 7.43 -15.18
N PHE A 112 -4.93 6.96 -14.30
CA PHE A 112 -4.50 5.56 -14.25
C PHE A 112 -5.29 4.83 -13.15
N GLY A 113 -6.25 4.01 -13.55
CA GLY A 113 -7.00 3.11 -12.66
C GLY A 113 -6.26 1.79 -12.47
N ILE A 114 -5.64 1.60 -11.30
CA ILE A 114 -4.62 0.54 -11.12
C ILE A 114 -5.15 -0.74 -10.50
N HIS A 115 -6.37 -0.74 -9.96
CA HIS A 115 -7.01 -1.95 -9.42
C HIS A 115 -8.44 -2.13 -9.94
N SER A 116 -9.32 -1.16 -9.73
CA SER A 116 -10.73 -1.29 -10.14
C SER A 116 -11.35 0.00 -10.66
N THR A 117 -12.37 -0.16 -11.50
CA THR A 117 -13.24 0.93 -11.99
C THR A 117 -14.69 0.54 -11.72
N THR A 118 -15.47 1.44 -11.13
CA THR A 118 -16.87 1.16 -10.79
C THR A 118 -17.75 1.12 -12.05
N ALA A 119 -18.83 0.33 -12.03
CA ALA A 119 -19.78 0.22 -13.15
C ALA A 119 -20.28 1.60 -13.61
N ASP A 120 -20.68 2.48 -12.67
CA ASP A 120 -21.15 3.84 -13.00
C ASP A 120 -20.16 4.66 -13.84
N ILE A 121 -18.85 4.43 -13.67
CA ILE A 121 -17.81 5.11 -14.44
C ILE A 121 -17.66 4.47 -15.83
N LEU A 122 -17.75 3.14 -15.91
CA LEU A 122 -17.68 2.43 -17.19
C LEU A 122 -18.92 2.70 -18.04
N ASP A 123 -20.10 2.80 -17.44
CA ASP A 123 -21.37 3.04 -18.12
C ASP A 123 -21.42 4.41 -18.78
N MET A 124 -20.70 5.40 -18.24
CA MET A 124 -20.60 6.74 -18.80
C MET A 124 -19.35 6.96 -19.68
N ALA A 125 -18.44 5.99 -19.73
CA ALA A 125 -17.23 6.09 -20.52
C ALA A 125 -17.47 5.65 -21.97
N SER A 126 -16.76 6.27 -22.90
CA SER A 126 -16.72 5.86 -24.30
C SER A 126 -15.30 5.51 -24.72
N PRO A 127 -15.07 4.58 -25.67
CA PRO A 127 -13.75 4.41 -26.27
C PRO A 127 -13.24 5.73 -26.87
N SER A 128 -11.94 6.02 -26.73
CA SER A 128 -11.33 7.19 -27.37
C SER A 128 -11.16 6.95 -28.87
N GLU A 129 -11.47 7.96 -29.68
CA GLU A 129 -11.15 7.96 -31.11
C GLU A 129 -9.65 8.18 -31.36
N LYS A 130 -8.96 8.89 -30.45
CA LYS A 130 -7.55 9.25 -30.58
C LYS A 130 -6.63 8.11 -30.12
N PHE A 131 -7.01 7.39 -29.07
CA PHE A 131 -6.17 6.38 -28.44
C PHE A 131 -6.92 5.07 -28.21
N PRO A 132 -6.55 3.96 -28.90
CA PRO A 132 -7.33 2.73 -28.86
C PRO A 132 -7.31 2.01 -27.50
N PHE A 133 -6.39 2.39 -26.60
CA PHE A 133 -6.18 1.81 -25.27
C PHE A 133 -6.75 2.69 -24.13
N VAL A 134 -7.60 3.68 -24.46
CA VAL A 134 -8.10 4.69 -23.51
C VAL A 134 -9.63 4.78 -23.57
N LEU A 135 -10.24 4.99 -22.41
CA LEU A 135 -11.62 5.44 -22.28
C LEU A 135 -11.69 6.95 -22.07
N GLU A 136 -12.65 7.61 -22.69
CA GLU A 136 -12.98 9.02 -22.49
C GLU A 136 -14.16 9.17 -21.53
N LEU A 137 -14.04 10.11 -20.60
CA LEU A 137 -15.08 10.48 -19.66
C LEU A 137 -15.70 11.85 -20.02
N PRO A 138 -17.01 12.03 -19.80
CA PRO A 138 -17.72 13.24 -20.21
C PRO A 138 -17.36 14.46 -19.36
N CYS A 139 -16.61 15.39 -19.94
CA CYS A 139 -15.98 16.48 -19.19
C CYS A 139 -16.34 17.90 -19.65
N ALA A 140 -17.44 18.02 -20.40
CA ALA A 140 -17.89 19.28 -20.95
C ALA A 140 -17.97 20.39 -19.88
N GLY A 141 -17.29 21.51 -20.15
CA GLY A 141 -17.32 22.71 -19.33
C GLY A 141 -16.31 22.77 -18.17
N TRP A 142 -15.46 21.75 -17.98
CA TRP A 142 -14.44 21.78 -16.91
C TRP A 142 -13.11 21.12 -17.27
N ALA A 143 -13.04 20.35 -18.36
CA ALA A 143 -11.78 19.89 -18.94
C ALA A 143 -11.89 19.85 -20.47
N LYS A 144 -10.73 19.82 -21.15
CA LYS A 144 -10.63 19.63 -22.60
C LYS A 144 -10.85 18.18 -22.99
N ALA A 145 -10.29 17.26 -22.20
CA ALA A 145 -10.46 15.82 -22.34
C ALA A 145 -10.16 15.14 -21.00
N VAL A 146 -10.81 14.00 -20.73
CA VAL A 146 -10.52 13.15 -19.57
C VAL A 146 -10.32 11.72 -20.06
N TYR A 147 -9.07 11.26 -19.98
CA TYR A 147 -8.64 9.95 -20.42
C TYR A 147 -8.47 9.02 -19.23
N LEU A 148 -9.06 7.83 -19.29
CA LEU A 148 -8.98 6.77 -18.30
C LEU A 148 -8.29 5.54 -18.91
N LEU A 149 -7.18 5.14 -18.30
CA LEU A 149 -6.49 3.89 -18.56
C LEU A 149 -6.66 2.96 -17.37
N ASN A 150 -7.08 1.73 -17.62
CA ASN A 150 -7.15 0.67 -16.62
C ASN A 150 -6.72 -0.68 -17.21
N VAL A 151 -6.60 -1.69 -16.35
CA VAL A 151 -6.20 -3.05 -16.76
C VAL A 151 -7.06 -3.60 -17.91
N GLY A 152 -8.36 -3.31 -17.92
CA GLY A 152 -9.29 -3.77 -18.97
C GLY A 152 -8.95 -3.16 -20.33
N THR A 153 -8.67 -1.85 -20.37
CA THR A 153 -8.37 -1.11 -21.59
C THR A 153 -6.98 -1.41 -22.15
N ILE A 154 -5.98 -1.65 -21.30
CA ILE A 154 -4.60 -1.83 -21.78
C ILE A 154 -4.28 -3.26 -22.16
N ARG A 155 -4.97 -4.25 -21.59
CA ARG A 155 -4.66 -5.68 -21.76
C ARG A 155 -4.59 -6.12 -23.22
N PRO A 156 -5.50 -5.71 -24.13
CA PRO A 156 -5.41 -6.06 -25.55
C PRO A 156 -4.15 -5.51 -26.24
N HIS A 157 -3.56 -4.45 -25.69
CA HIS A 157 -2.42 -3.74 -26.27
C HIS A 157 -1.09 -4.21 -25.70
N LEU A 158 -1.10 -5.11 -24.70
CA LEU A 158 0.09 -5.76 -24.13
C LEU A 158 0.73 -6.81 -25.05
N HIS A 159 0.41 -6.83 -26.34
CA HIS A 159 1.09 -7.66 -27.35
C HIS A 159 1.89 -6.84 -28.35
N THR A 160 1.75 -5.51 -28.33
CA THR A 160 2.53 -4.58 -29.18
C THR A 160 3.99 -4.49 -28.71
N HIS A 161 4.93 -4.33 -29.66
CA HIS A 161 6.36 -4.23 -29.40
C HIS A 161 6.99 -3.14 -30.30
N PRO A 162 7.56 -2.05 -29.72
CA PRO A 162 7.54 -1.69 -28.30
C PRO A 162 6.12 -1.38 -27.81
N LEU A 163 5.93 -1.30 -26.49
CA LEU A 163 4.67 -0.81 -25.94
C LEU A 163 4.49 0.66 -26.26
N ASP A 164 3.24 1.05 -26.47
CA ASP A 164 2.88 2.46 -26.33
C ASP A 164 3.27 2.92 -24.91
N PRO A 165 3.91 4.10 -24.77
CA PRO A 165 4.41 4.48 -23.48
C PRO A 165 3.32 4.69 -22.41
N LEU A 166 2.11 5.15 -22.76
CA LEU A 166 1.00 5.26 -21.80
C LEU A 166 0.51 3.88 -21.37
N VAL A 167 0.52 2.90 -22.28
CA VAL A 167 0.24 1.50 -21.97
C VAL A 167 1.29 0.93 -21.03
N ALA A 168 2.59 1.17 -21.28
CA ALA A 168 3.68 0.73 -20.42
C ALA A 168 3.60 1.32 -19.01
N ILE A 169 3.26 2.61 -18.91
CA ILE A 169 3.05 3.30 -17.63
C ILE A 169 1.89 2.69 -16.85
N CYS A 170 0.73 2.54 -17.49
CA CYS A 170 -0.43 1.94 -16.86
C CYS A 170 -0.13 0.50 -16.41
N HIS A 171 0.51 -0.29 -17.27
CA HIS A 171 0.94 -1.65 -16.97
C HIS A 171 1.89 -1.73 -15.77
N PHE A 172 2.86 -0.82 -15.69
CA PHE A 172 3.75 -0.73 -14.54
C PHE A 172 2.99 -0.51 -13.22
N PHE A 173 2.01 0.39 -13.23
CA PHE A 173 1.20 0.66 -12.04
C PHE A 173 0.17 -0.42 -11.70
N VAL A 174 -0.34 -1.16 -12.70
CA VAL A 174 -1.27 -2.28 -12.51
C VAL A 174 -0.55 -3.52 -11.97
N GLU A 175 0.60 -3.87 -12.55
CA GLU A 175 1.32 -5.10 -12.18
C GLU A 175 1.95 -5.02 -10.79
N GLN A 176 2.36 -3.82 -10.36
CA GLN A 176 2.93 -3.58 -9.01
C GLN A 176 4.06 -4.57 -8.65
N LYS A 177 4.79 -5.00 -9.67
CA LYS A 177 5.90 -5.94 -9.54
C LYS A 177 7.15 -5.21 -9.04
N THR A 178 7.93 -5.90 -8.21
CA THR A 178 9.10 -5.30 -7.54
C THR A 178 10.31 -5.13 -8.44
N SER A 179 10.38 -5.98 -9.45
CA SER A 179 11.54 -6.15 -10.28
C SER A 179 11.09 -6.38 -11.69
N LEU A 180 11.81 -5.76 -12.61
CA LEU A 180 11.69 -6.01 -14.03
C LEU A 180 11.86 -7.51 -14.33
N ILE A 181 12.67 -8.24 -13.56
CA ILE A 181 12.85 -9.70 -13.70
C ILE A 181 11.53 -10.45 -13.47
N SER A 182 10.55 -9.91 -12.77
CA SER A 182 9.25 -10.59 -12.62
C SER A 182 8.25 -10.28 -13.74
N LEU A 183 8.62 -9.41 -14.68
CA LEU A 183 7.79 -9.00 -15.80
C LEU A 183 8.11 -9.83 -17.04
N GLU A 184 7.10 -10.14 -17.85
CA GLU A 184 7.25 -10.87 -19.12
C GLU A 184 7.87 -9.97 -20.22
N ARG A 185 7.81 -8.65 -20.04
CA ARG A 185 8.22 -7.62 -21.01
C ARG A 185 9.42 -6.81 -20.54
N ARG A 186 10.54 -7.49 -20.31
CA ARG A 186 11.76 -6.88 -19.73
C ARG A 186 12.59 -6.11 -20.74
N ASP A 187 12.35 -6.37 -22.01
CA ASP A 187 12.99 -5.77 -23.17
C ASP A 187 12.39 -4.40 -23.53
N ASP A 188 11.18 -4.09 -23.04
CA ASP A 188 10.52 -2.83 -23.34
C ASP A 188 11.29 -1.61 -22.79
N PRO A 189 11.60 -0.60 -23.61
CA PRO A 189 12.44 0.53 -23.21
C PRO A 189 11.76 1.41 -22.14
N THR A 190 10.44 1.60 -22.22
CA THR A 190 9.69 2.42 -21.27
C THR A 190 9.64 1.75 -19.90
N LEU A 191 9.36 0.44 -19.85
CA LEU A 191 9.40 -0.34 -18.62
C LEU A 191 10.81 -0.36 -18.01
N ASN A 192 11.85 -0.55 -18.82
CA ASN A 192 13.25 -0.47 -18.36
C ASN A 192 13.54 0.85 -17.66
N LEU A 193 13.16 1.96 -18.29
CA LEU A 193 13.35 3.29 -17.71
C LEU A 193 12.57 3.44 -16.40
N LEU A 194 11.29 3.07 -16.39
CA LEU A 194 10.41 3.09 -15.20
C LEU A 194 11.03 2.37 -14.00
N TYR A 195 11.47 1.12 -14.20
CA TYR A 195 12.12 0.34 -13.15
C TYR A 195 13.49 0.92 -12.75
N SER A 196 14.24 1.51 -13.68
CA SER A 196 15.50 2.18 -13.36
C SER A 196 15.29 3.40 -12.45
N VAL A 197 14.23 4.17 -12.69
CA VAL A 197 13.86 5.33 -11.88
C VAL A 197 13.34 4.87 -10.52
N ALA A 198 12.47 3.86 -10.48
CA ALA A 198 12.00 3.25 -9.24
C ALA A 198 13.17 2.78 -8.37
N LYS A 199 14.14 2.08 -8.98
CA LYS A 199 15.35 1.63 -8.30
C LYS A 199 16.19 2.78 -7.74
N LYS A 200 16.33 3.90 -8.46
CA LYS A 200 17.04 5.08 -7.95
C LYS A 200 16.32 5.73 -6.77
N ILE A 201 14.98 5.74 -6.79
CA ILE A 201 14.16 6.39 -5.76
C ILE A 201 14.05 5.55 -4.50
N PHE A 202 13.91 4.23 -4.66
CA PHE A 202 13.58 3.30 -3.60
C PHE A 202 14.70 2.31 -3.28
N GLY A 203 15.82 2.31 -4.00
CA GLY A 203 16.86 1.29 -3.85
C GLY A 203 17.32 1.11 -2.41
N ASN A 204 17.58 2.21 -1.70
CA ASN A 204 17.95 2.17 -0.29
C ASN A 204 16.79 1.75 0.62
N ASP A 205 15.57 2.23 0.36
CA ASP A 205 14.37 1.88 1.14
C ASP A 205 14.06 0.36 1.00
N ILE A 206 14.21 -0.19 -0.21
CA ILE A 206 14.05 -1.61 -0.51
C ILE A 206 15.12 -2.42 0.20
N GLN A 207 16.39 -2.03 0.07
CA GLN A 207 17.49 -2.75 0.71
C GLN A 207 17.35 -2.76 2.24
N ASN A 208 17.05 -1.60 2.84
CA ASN A 208 16.82 -1.52 4.29
C ASN A 208 15.64 -2.38 4.74
N HIS A 209 14.57 -2.45 3.94
CA HIS A 209 13.43 -3.29 4.24
C HIS A 209 13.76 -4.78 4.14
N GLU A 210 14.51 -5.19 3.11
CA GLU A 210 14.99 -6.56 2.95
C GLU A 210 15.91 -6.98 4.11
N GLU A 211 16.85 -6.11 4.50
CA GLU A 211 17.71 -6.32 5.68
C GLU A 211 16.88 -6.45 6.97
N MET A 212 15.84 -5.63 7.13
CA MET A 212 14.92 -5.73 8.28
C MET A 212 14.15 -7.05 8.29
N LEU A 213 13.69 -7.54 7.14
CA LEU A 213 13.02 -8.85 7.05
C LEU A 213 13.96 -10.00 7.42
N ILE A 214 15.24 -9.95 7.03
CA ILE A 214 16.25 -10.93 7.43
C ILE A 214 16.48 -10.91 8.95
N ILE A 215 16.54 -9.72 9.55
CA ILE A 215 16.67 -9.58 11.01
C ILE A 215 15.42 -10.13 11.70
N LEU A 216 14.23 -9.83 11.21
CA LEU A 216 12.97 -10.31 11.76
C LEU A 216 12.88 -11.85 11.68
N GLU A 217 13.25 -12.45 10.55
CA GLU A 217 13.33 -13.90 10.39
C GLU A 217 14.26 -14.52 11.45
N ARG A 218 15.45 -13.95 11.66
CA ARG A 218 16.39 -14.42 12.67
C ARG A 218 15.84 -14.30 14.09
N VAL A 219 15.17 -13.20 14.41
CA VAL A 219 14.53 -12.98 15.72
C VAL A 219 13.43 -14.00 15.95
N CYS A 220 12.55 -14.21 14.97
CA CYS A 220 11.47 -15.19 15.05
C CYS A 220 12.02 -16.62 15.24
N ALA A 221 13.02 -17.02 14.45
CA ALA A 221 13.67 -18.34 14.59
C ALA A 221 14.33 -18.51 15.97
N GLN A 222 15.02 -17.48 16.45
CA GLN A 222 15.67 -17.51 17.77
C GLN A 222 14.63 -17.59 18.90
N MET A 223 13.55 -16.81 18.83
CA MET A 223 12.50 -16.83 19.85
C MET A 223 11.77 -18.17 19.86
N GLU A 224 11.46 -18.74 18.69
CA GLU A 224 10.86 -20.08 18.61
C GLU A 224 11.77 -21.13 19.26
N HIS A 225 13.07 -21.07 18.98
CA HIS A 225 14.06 -21.94 19.62
C HIS A 225 14.08 -21.78 21.15
N GLN A 226 14.06 -20.54 21.65
CA GLN A 226 14.02 -20.29 23.10
C GLN A 226 12.73 -20.79 23.75
N PHE A 227 11.57 -20.63 23.11
CA PHE A 227 10.31 -21.18 23.63
C PHE A 227 10.34 -22.71 23.68
N ARG A 228 10.84 -23.37 22.64
CA ARG A 228 11.00 -24.82 22.61
C ARG A 228 11.98 -25.30 23.70
N LYS A 229 13.10 -24.61 23.87
CA LYS A 229 14.10 -24.93 24.91
C LYS A 229 13.51 -24.75 26.31
N ALA A 230 12.86 -23.62 26.59
CA ALA A 230 12.21 -23.35 27.87
C ALA A 230 11.13 -24.39 28.19
N LYS A 231 10.38 -24.82 27.18
CA LYS A 231 9.37 -25.88 27.33
C LYS A 231 10.01 -27.22 27.71
N SER A 232 11.11 -27.59 27.06
CA SER A 232 11.86 -28.80 27.39
C SER A 232 12.37 -28.77 28.83
N SER A 233 13.06 -27.69 29.23
CA SER A 233 13.59 -27.56 30.60
C SER A 233 12.49 -27.54 31.66
N LEU A 234 11.31 -26.96 31.36
CA LEU A 234 10.17 -26.99 32.26
C LEU A 234 9.66 -28.42 32.52
N LEU A 235 9.69 -29.28 31.51
CA LEU A 235 9.26 -30.68 31.63
C LEU A 235 10.23 -31.51 32.50
N ASP A 236 11.49 -31.10 32.59
CA ASP A 236 12.53 -31.79 33.35
C ASP A 236 12.54 -31.37 34.85
N ASP A 237 12.19 -30.12 35.17
CA ASP A 237 12.46 -29.53 36.49
C ASP A 237 11.25 -29.33 37.42
N VAL A 238 10.00 -29.39 36.93
CA VAL A 238 8.81 -28.99 37.71
C VAL A 238 7.94 -30.17 38.15
N LYS A 239 7.76 -30.32 39.48
CA LYS A 239 6.96 -31.40 40.10
C LYS A 239 5.45 -31.10 40.19
N ASP A 240 5.05 -29.83 40.11
CA ASP A 240 3.63 -29.44 40.14
C ASP A 240 3.00 -29.49 38.74
N ALA A 241 2.11 -30.45 38.53
CA ALA A 241 1.46 -30.69 37.24
C ALA A 241 0.57 -29.52 36.77
N GLY A 242 -0.02 -28.77 37.69
CA GLY A 242 -0.96 -27.67 37.38
C GLY A 242 -0.27 -26.42 36.84
N SER A 243 0.87 -26.04 37.43
CA SER A 243 1.67 -24.91 36.95
C SER A 243 2.46 -25.27 35.69
N LEU A 244 2.96 -26.50 35.58
CA LEU A 244 3.64 -27.00 34.38
C LEU A 244 2.74 -26.93 33.15
N LYS A 245 1.48 -27.38 33.25
CA LYS A 245 0.53 -27.33 32.13
C LYS A 245 0.26 -25.90 31.66
N ARG A 246 0.08 -24.95 32.58
CA ARG A 246 -0.19 -23.54 32.25
C ARG A 246 1.02 -22.86 31.60
N THR A 247 2.21 -23.05 32.15
CA THR A 247 3.43 -22.46 31.57
C THR A 247 3.76 -23.07 30.21
N ALA A 248 3.56 -24.38 30.02
CA ALA A 248 3.73 -25.03 28.71
C ALA A 248 2.76 -24.48 27.65
N GLN A 249 1.50 -24.24 28.04
CA GLN A 249 0.48 -23.63 27.17
C GLN A 249 0.89 -22.23 26.71
N HIS A 250 1.38 -21.38 27.61
CA HIS A 250 1.84 -20.03 27.25
C HIS A 250 3.02 -20.04 26.26
N LEU A 251 3.92 -21.01 26.37
CA LEU A 251 5.02 -21.17 25.42
C LEU A 251 4.51 -21.62 24.04
N ASP A 252 3.50 -22.49 23.99
CA ASP A 252 2.85 -22.88 22.74
C ASP A 252 2.11 -21.71 22.08
N ASP A 253 1.39 -20.91 22.88
CA ASP A 253 0.73 -19.68 22.40
C ASP A 253 1.76 -18.69 21.82
N GLY A 254 2.93 -18.56 22.46
CA GLY A 254 4.05 -17.76 21.95
C GLY A 254 4.58 -18.24 20.60
N ILE A 255 4.70 -19.56 20.40
CA ILE A 255 5.10 -20.16 19.12
C ILE A 255 4.03 -19.91 18.04
N LEU A 256 2.74 -20.08 18.37
CA LEU A 256 1.64 -19.81 17.45
C LEU A 256 1.62 -18.34 17.01
N TYR A 257 1.85 -17.43 17.94
CA TYR A 257 1.95 -16.01 17.66
C TYR A 257 3.11 -15.69 16.71
N LEU A 258 4.30 -16.27 16.93
CA LEU A 258 5.45 -16.11 16.03
C LEU A 258 5.15 -16.64 14.62
N ASN A 259 4.50 -17.80 14.51
CA ASN A 259 4.12 -18.37 13.22
C ASN A 259 3.19 -17.45 12.43
N GLU A 260 2.26 -16.78 13.13
CA GLU A 260 1.36 -15.82 12.52
C GLU A 260 2.11 -14.56 12.04
N ILE A 261 3.11 -14.08 12.79
CA ILE A 261 4.01 -13.00 12.33
C ILE A 261 4.77 -13.45 11.07
N CYS A 262 5.42 -14.61 11.10
CA CYS A 262 6.16 -15.15 9.96
C CYS A 262 5.27 -15.30 8.71
N LYS A 263 4.01 -15.73 8.90
CA LYS A 263 3.03 -15.87 7.82
C LYS A 263 2.64 -14.53 7.22
N ARG A 264 2.33 -13.52 8.04
CA ARG A 264 1.99 -12.16 7.56
C ARG A 264 3.13 -11.53 6.75
N HIS A 265 4.37 -11.83 7.12
CA HIS A 265 5.56 -11.31 6.45
C HIS A 265 6.15 -12.26 5.40
N ASN A 266 5.49 -13.39 5.09
CA ASN A 266 5.95 -14.41 4.13
C ASN A 266 7.39 -14.92 4.38
N LEU A 267 7.81 -15.04 5.64
CA LEU A 267 9.18 -15.42 6.02
C LEU A 267 9.50 -16.92 5.85
N ASN A 268 8.62 -17.71 5.22
CA ASN A 268 8.77 -19.16 5.11
C ASN A 268 9.02 -19.62 3.66
N LYS A 269 10.30 -19.81 3.31
CA LYS A 269 10.90 -21.01 2.67
C LYS A 269 12.22 -20.69 1.96
N THR A 270 13.33 -20.89 2.68
CA THR A 270 14.59 -21.37 2.09
C THR A 270 15.35 -22.16 3.14
N SER A 271 14.91 -23.39 3.39
CA SER A 271 15.79 -24.43 3.92
C SER A 271 16.36 -25.20 2.73
N SER A 272 17.60 -24.87 2.40
CA SER A 272 18.50 -25.71 1.60
C SER A 272 18.72 -27.04 2.33
N SER A 273 18.28 -28.13 1.70
CA SER A 273 18.80 -29.47 1.96
C SER A 273 18.64 -30.32 0.71
N SER A 274 19.76 -30.88 0.28
CA SER A 274 20.02 -31.76 -0.86
C SER A 274 19.31 -33.12 -0.77
N ALA A 275 18.98 -33.66 -1.96
CA ALA A 275 18.28 -34.90 -2.36
C ALA A 275 18.85 -36.25 -1.79
N PRO A 276 18.35 -37.49 -2.12
CA PRO A 276 17.36 -37.88 -3.15
C PRO A 276 16.31 -39.00 -2.82
N ALA A 277 15.31 -39.07 -3.72
CA ALA A 277 14.42 -40.14 -4.22
C ALA A 277 14.21 -41.49 -3.46
N ALA A 278 12.94 -41.90 -3.35
CA ALA A 278 12.41 -43.15 -3.94
C ALA A 278 10.86 -43.21 -3.87
N SER A 279 10.31 -44.01 -4.78
CA SER A 279 8.95 -44.09 -5.34
C SER A 279 8.01 -45.12 -4.72
N SER A 280 6.68 -44.90 -4.81
CA SER A 280 5.61 -45.85 -5.23
C SER A 280 4.21 -45.28 -4.89
N SER A 281 3.35 -44.85 -5.85
CA SER A 281 2.20 -45.58 -6.46
C SER A 281 1.35 -46.37 -5.43
N SER A 282 0.02 -46.25 -5.28
CA SER A 282 -1.06 -46.24 -6.29
C SER A 282 -2.48 -46.03 -5.68
N SER A 283 -3.23 -45.05 -6.18
CA SER A 283 -4.62 -45.09 -6.72
C SER A 283 -5.73 -46.01 -6.14
N SER A 284 -6.86 -45.40 -5.74
CA SER A 284 -8.26 -45.64 -6.21
C SER A 284 -9.28 -44.97 -5.25
N THR A 285 -10.02 -43.91 -5.63
CA THR A 285 -11.44 -43.91 -6.10
C THR A 285 -12.33 -44.92 -5.34
N SER A 286 -13.48 -44.62 -4.72
CA SER A 286 -14.60 -43.74 -5.13
C SER A 286 -15.64 -43.62 -3.98
N ALA A 287 -16.36 -42.49 -3.93
CA ALA A 287 -17.67 -42.30 -3.26
C ALA A 287 -18.80 -43.02 -4.07
N PRO A 288 -20.12 -42.89 -3.80
CA PRO A 288 -20.85 -42.08 -2.82
C PRO A 288 -22.07 -42.79 -2.16
N THR A 289 -22.81 -42.09 -1.28
CA THR A 289 -24.29 -41.95 -1.24
C THR A 289 -24.85 -41.79 0.19
N SER A 290 -25.43 -40.62 0.45
CA SER A 290 -26.56 -40.40 1.39
C SER A 290 -27.87 -40.59 0.58
N PRO A 291 -29.10 -40.74 1.14
CA PRO A 291 -29.72 -39.79 2.10
C PRO A 291 -30.73 -40.41 3.10
N SER A 292 -31.18 -39.64 4.10
CA SER A 292 -32.60 -39.49 4.47
C SER A 292 -32.78 -38.55 5.68
N ALA A 293 -33.78 -37.69 5.58
CA ALA A 293 -34.25 -36.73 6.58
C ALA A 293 -35.59 -37.25 7.22
N PRO A 294 -36.44 -36.44 7.89
CA PRO A 294 -36.37 -36.12 9.32
C PRO A 294 -37.72 -36.38 10.07
N THR A 295 -37.87 -35.76 11.26
CA THR A 295 -39.11 -35.28 11.95
C THR A 295 -39.71 -36.13 13.14
N PRO A 296 -40.54 -35.56 14.07
CA PRO A 296 -40.19 -35.25 15.49
C PRO A 296 -41.26 -35.77 16.53
N PRO A 297 -41.67 -35.02 17.59
CA PRO A 297 -41.14 -34.77 18.96
C PRO A 297 -42.00 -35.49 20.07
N PRO A 298 -41.98 -35.17 21.40
CA PRO A 298 -42.56 -33.93 22.00
C PRO A 298 -41.86 -33.38 23.27
N ALA A 299 -42.38 -32.24 23.73
CA ALA A 299 -41.94 -31.35 24.81
C ALA A 299 -42.13 -31.89 26.25
N SER A 300 -41.41 -31.30 27.23
CA SER A 300 -42.01 -30.45 28.30
C SER A 300 -41.03 -30.12 29.44
N ALA A 301 -41.00 -28.82 29.75
CA ALA A 301 -40.95 -28.19 31.09
C ALA A 301 -39.76 -28.40 32.06
N SER A 302 -39.30 -27.24 32.57
CA SER A 302 -39.06 -26.89 33.99
C SER A 302 -37.65 -26.40 34.29
N SER A 303 -37.52 -25.09 34.57
CA SER A 303 -36.43 -24.48 35.35
C SER A 303 -36.43 -25.04 36.78
N PRO A 304 -35.30 -25.01 37.54
CA PRO A 304 -35.00 -23.81 38.34
C PRO A 304 -33.50 -23.51 38.61
N SER A 305 -33.24 -22.20 38.78
CA SER A 305 -32.28 -21.51 39.67
C SER A 305 -30.99 -22.19 40.17
N SER A 306 -29.82 -21.55 39.93
CA SER A 306 -29.00 -20.84 40.95
C SER A 306 -27.49 -20.83 40.64
N SER A 307 -26.88 -19.69 41.02
CA SER A 307 -25.46 -19.46 41.43
C SER A 307 -24.31 -19.46 40.39
N THR A 308 -23.72 -18.27 40.29
CA THR A 308 -22.28 -17.96 40.38
C THR A 308 -21.32 -18.70 39.45
N ILE A 309 -20.72 -17.99 38.48
CA ILE A 309 -19.30 -18.09 38.13
C ILE A 309 -18.85 -16.78 37.46
N SER A 310 -17.83 -16.18 38.07
CA SER A 310 -17.05 -15.04 37.61
C SER A 310 -16.44 -15.35 36.24
N GLN A 311 -16.85 -14.63 35.19
CA GLN A 311 -16.17 -14.64 33.91
C GLN A 311 -15.06 -13.59 33.94
N HIS A 312 -13.89 -14.00 34.42
CA HIS A 312 -12.64 -13.32 34.11
C HIS A 312 -12.32 -13.63 32.64
N ILE A 313 -12.81 -12.77 31.75
CA ILE A 313 -12.35 -12.75 30.35
C ILE A 313 -10.92 -12.22 30.43
N ASP A 314 -9.96 -13.13 30.31
CA ASP A 314 -8.56 -12.77 30.14
C ASP A 314 -8.41 -12.08 28.77
N VAL A 315 -8.42 -10.74 28.85
CA VAL A 315 -8.13 -9.82 27.76
C VAL A 315 -6.68 -10.09 27.33
N LEU A 316 -6.52 -10.64 26.12
CA LEU A 316 -5.25 -10.68 25.39
C LEU A 316 -4.59 -9.29 25.46
N PRO A 317 -3.26 -9.19 25.71
CA PRO A 317 -2.60 -7.90 25.75
C PRO A 317 -2.72 -7.26 24.37
N VAL A 318 -3.50 -6.18 24.31
CA VAL A 318 -3.51 -5.26 23.18
C VAL A 318 -2.07 -4.76 23.04
N ILE A 319 -1.42 -5.08 21.92
CA ILE A 319 -0.18 -4.41 21.54
C ILE A 319 -0.56 -2.95 21.35
N GLU A 320 -0.27 -2.12 22.36
CA GLU A 320 -0.57 -0.70 22.27
C GLU A 320 0.11 -0.16 21.01
N PRO A 321 -0.64 0.50 20.12
CA PRO A 321 -0.08 1.04 18.90
C PRO A 321 1.06 1.98 19.30
N VAL A 322 2.28 1.66 18.85
CA VAL A 322 3.47 2.44 19.18
C VAL A 322 3.18 3.91 18.87
N ASN A 323 3.17 4.73 19.92
CA ASN A 323 2.70 6.10 19.82
C ASN A 323 3.67 6.88 18.93
N LYS A 324 3.23 7.16 17.69
CA LYS A 324 4.01 7.85 16.65
C LYS A 324 4.57 9.21 17.13
N ASN A 325 3.91 9.84 18.10
CA ASN A 325 4.41 11.08 18.70
C ASN A 325 5.72 10.86 19.48
N TRP A 326 5.87 9.73 20.15
CA TRP A 326 7.05 9.42 20.97
C TRP A 326 8.26 9.05 20.13
N ILE A 327 8.05 8.24 19.07
CA ILE A 327 9.09 7.91 18.09
C ILE A 327 9.72 9.19 17.51
N PHE A 328 8.88 10.12 17.06
CA PHE A 328 9.36 11.37 16.48
C PHE A 328 10.17 12.21 17.49
N ILE A 329 9.76 12.27 18.76
CA ILE A 329 10.50 13.02 19.79
C ILE A 329 11.85 12.36 20.09
N ASP A 330 11.91 11.03 20.14
CA ASP A 330 13.15 10.27 20.34
C ASP A 330 14.13 10.50 19.18
N GLU A 331 13.66 10.47 17.93
CA GLU A 331 14.47 10.79 16.75
C GLU A 331 14.96 12.25 16.77
N PHE A 332 14.07 13.19 17.10
CA PHE A 332 14.40 14.61 17.21
C PHE A 332 15.46 14.86 18.29
N LYS A 333 15.40 14.14 19.40
CA LYS A 333 16.40 14.19 20.48
C LYS A 333 17.77 13.73 19.98
N ASN A 334 17.82 12.61 19.25
CA ASN A 334 19.05 12.05 18.71
C ASN A 334 19.75 13.00 17.73
N GLN A 335 18.98 13.82 17.00
CA GLN A 335 19.55 14.76 16.03
C GLN A 335 20.12 16.04 16.67
N TYR A 336 19.60 16.49 17.81
CA TYR A 336 19.92 17.83 18.36
C TYR A 336 20.57 17.84 19.74
N ASN A 337 20.88 16.68 20.35
CA ASN A 337 21.42 16.48 21.72
C ASN A 337 20.55 17.04 22.87
N LYS A 338 19.88 18.17 22.67
CA LYS A 338 18.93 18.83 23.57
C LYS A 338 17.67 19.20 22.79
N ILE A 339 16.52 18.77 23.30
CA ILE A 339 15.23 19.03 22.63
C ILE A 339 14.83 20.50 22.83
N ASP A 340 14.83 21.28 21.75
CA ASP A 340 14.05 22.51 21.67
C ASP A 340 12.57 22.12 21.46
N TRP A 341 11.82 22.13 22.55
CA TRP A 341 10.42 21.72 22.58
C TRP A 341 9.51 22.57 21.69
N LYS A 342 9.82 23.87 21.51
CA LYS A 342 9.03 24.75 20.66
C LYS A 342 9.25 24.39 19.18
N LYS A 343 10.51 24.16 18.80
CA LYS A 343 10.87 23.71 17.45
C LYS A 343 10.33 22.32 17.15
N CYS A 344 10.51 21.36 18.06
CA CYS A 344 10.00 20.00 17.96
C CYS A 344 8.47 19.98 17.76
N PHE A 345 7.73 20.71 18.60
CA PHE A 345 6.27 20.79 18.53
C PHE A 345 5.79 21.36 17.19
N ASN A 346 6.40 22.47 16.71
CA ASN A 346 6.01 23.11 15.46
C ASN A 346 6.26 22.21 14.24
N ILE A 347 7.40 21.50 14.22
CA ILE A 347 7.72 20.56 13.13
C ILE A 347 6.74 19.39 13.16
N GLY A 348 6.51 18.79 14.34
CA GLY A 348 5.57 17.68 14.49
C GLY A 348 4.15 18.04 14.06
N LYS A 349 3.64 19.22 14.44
CA LYS A 349 2.32 19.70 13.99
C LYS A 349 2.22 19.82 12.47
N ARG A 350 3.28 20.30 11.79
CA ARG A 350 3.29 20.43 10.32
C ARG A 350 3.21 19.08 9.60
N ILE A 351 3.72 18.01 10.21
CA ILE A 351 3.66 16.65 9.65
C ILE A 351 2.47 15.84 10.21
N GLY A 352 1.48 16.50 10.81
CA GLY A 352 0.26 15.87 11.32
C GLY A 352 0.42 15.12 12.64
N LEU A 353 1.57 15.24 13.32
CA LEU A 353 1.76 14.73 14.67
C LEU A 353 1.27 15.75 15.72
N PHE A 354 1.15 15.30 16.96
CA PHE A 354 0.76 16.11 18.11
C PHE A 354 -0.63 16.77 18.01
N ALA A 355 -1.55 16.20 17.23
CA ALA A 355 -2.91 16.75 17.05
C ALA A 355 -3.61 17.03 18.39
N SER A 356 -3.47 16.13 19.37
CA SER A 356 -4.07 16.20 20.71
C SER A 356 -3.41 17.20 21.67
N TYR A 357 -2.23 17.74 21.35
CA TYR A 357 -1.52 18.67 22.23
C TYR A 357 -1.72 20.12 21.76
N ARG A 358 -2.02 21.00 22.73
CA ARG A 358 -2.31 22.42 22.49
C ARG A 358 -1.08 23.31 22.59
N SER A 359 -0.04 22.86 23.27
CA SER A 359 1.19 23.63 23.47
C SER A 359 2.44 22.75 23.57
N PRO A 360 3.64 23.30 23.27
CA PRO A 360 4.91 22.60 23.50
C PRO A 360 5.08 22.10 24.94
N SER A 361 4.61 22.89 25.92
CA SER A 361 4.68 22.52 27.35
C SER A 361 3.80 21.31 27.67
N SER A 362 2.59 21.23 27.09
CA SER A 362 1.70 20.08 27.28
C SER A 362 2.27 18.80 26.67
N LEU A 363 2.90 18.90 25.50
CA LEU A 363 3.59 17.78 24.84
C LEU A 363 4.78 17.31 25.67
N LYS A 364 5.61 18.25 26.14
CA LYS A 364 6.78 17.96 26.99
C LYS A 364 6.39 17.20 28.24
N ALA A 365 5.37 17.68 28.96
CA ALA A 365 4.91 17.04 30.19
C ALA A 365 4.39 15.63 29.93
N ALA A 366 3.61 15.43 28.86
CA ALA A 366 3.10 14.11 28.49
C ALA A 366 4.21 13.13 28.09
N TYR A 367 5.21 13.60 27.34
CA TYR A 367 6.35 12.78 26.95
C TYR A 367 7.15 12.29 28.16
N TYR A 368 7.48 13.18 29.11
CA TYR A 368 8.21 12.75 30.31
C TYR A 368 7.39 11.81 31.20
N ARG A 369 6.07 12.02 31.31
CA ARG A 369 5.18 11.09 32.01
C ARG A 369 5.11 9.70 31.36
N SER A 370 5.34 9.60 30.05
CA SER A 370 5.37 8.31 29.35
C SER A 370 6.70 7.56 29.47
N LYS A 371 7.74 8.23 29.99
CA LYS A 371 9.09 7.68 30.16
C LYS A 371 9.45 7.40 31.63
N SER A 372 8.63 7.89 32.56
CA SER A 372 8.61 7.54 33.98
C SER A 372 7.73 6.32 34.18
#